data_AF-A0A382FRR2-F1
#
_entry.id   AF-A0A382FRR2-F1
#
_cell.length_a   1.000
_cell.length_b   1.000
_cell.length_c   1.000
_cell.angle_alpha   90.00
_cell.angle_beta   90.00
_cell.angle_gamma   90.00
#
_symmetry.space_group_name_H-M   'P 1'
#
loop_
_entity.id
_entity.type
_entity.pdbx_description
1 polymer ?
#
loop_
_entity_poly.entity_id
_entity_poly.type
_entity_poly.pdbx_seq_one_letter_code
_entity_poly.pdbx_strand_id
1 'polypeptide(L)'
;DLMGSASDTGKNGGGDVKKNMMTLPLIFSNTHMTKSENRKLKKLLGVKKKNRTVIAQIRGMIEETGGIDYARKKLDEFSSHALHTISIYPDSPVKQSLADLVAFNASRVK
;
A
#
# COMPACT_ATOMS: atom_id res chain seq x y z
N ASP A 1 -4.73 -1.38 -3.24
CA ASP A 1 -5.39 -0.45 -4.19
C ASP A 1 -4.48 -0.02 -5.34
N LEU A 2 -3.32 0.59 -5.06
CA LEU A 2 -2.37 1.03 -6.12
C LEU A 2 -1.80 -0.10 -6.97
N MET A 3 -1.53 -1.25 -6.33
CA MET A 3 -0.88 -2.43 -6.94
C MET A 3 -1.86 -3.53 -7.36
N GLY A 4 -3.10 -3.49 -6.87
CA GLY A 4 -4.06 -4.58 -7.09
C GLY A 4 -4.62 -4.55 -8.50
N SER A 5 -4.60 -5.70 -9.18
CA SER A 5 -5.27 -5.86 -10.46
C SER A 5 -6.79 -5.95 -10.26
N ALA A 6 -7.56 -5.65 -11.33
CA ALA A 6 -9.01 -5.75 -11.26
C ALA A 6 -9.50 -7.20 -11.09
N SER A 7 -8.73 -8.19 -11.55
CA SER A 7 -9.00 -9.61 -11.38
C SER A 7 -8.78 -10.09 -9.94
N ASP A 8 -7.80 -9.53 -9.22
CA ASP A 8 -7.47 -10.00 -7.86
C ASP A 8 -8.31 -9.31 -6.78
N THR A 9 -8.76 -8.08 -7.06
CA THR A 9 -9.46 -7.24 -6.07
C THR A 9 -10.96 -7.07 -6.35
N GLY A 10 -11.45 -7.56 -7.50
CA GLY A 10 -12.83 -7.41 -7.95
C GLY A 10 -13.24 -5.96 -8.25
N LYS A 11 -12.29 -5.02 -8.29
CA LYS A 11 -12.51 -3.58 -8.46
C LYS A 11 -11.39 -2.98 -9.32
N ASN A 12 -11.69 -1.96 -10.12
CA ASN A 12 -10.64 -1.24 -10.85
C ASN A 12 -9.64 -0.59 -9.86
N GLY A 13 -8.37 -1.00 -9.91
CA GLY A 13 -7.31 -0.46 -9.05
C GLY A 13 -7.10 1.05 -9.16
N GLY A 14 -6.45 1.63 -8.14
CA GLY A 14 -6.21 3.07 -8.03
C GLY A 14 -7.44 3.88 -7.62
N GLY A 15 -8.39 3.26 -6.91
CA GLY A 15 -9.56 3.94 -6.35
C GLY A 15 -9.18 5.04 -5.37
N ASP A 16 -8.13 4.82 -4.59
CA ASP A 16 -7.63 5.75 -3.57
C ASP A 16 -7.02 6.98 -4.24
N VAL A 17 -6.25 6.79 -5.31
CA VAL A 17 -5.69 7.89 -6.11
C VAL A 17 -6.76 8.65 -6.88
N LYS A 18 -7.79 7.96 -7.38
CA LYS A 18 -8.96 8.62 -7.98
C LYS A 18 -9.69 9.50 -6.97
N LYS A 19 -9.74 9.08 -5.70
CA LYS A 19 -10.33 9.81 -4.57
C LYS A 19 -9.37 10.77 -3.85
N ASN A 20 -8.13 10.93 -4.34
CA ASN A 20 -7.08 11.73 -3.68
C ASN A 20 -6.81 11.34 -2.22
N MET A 21 -7.03 10.08 -1.85
CA MET A 21 -6.76 9.61 -0.50
C MET A 21 -5.24 9.49 -0.31
N MET A 22 -4.71 10.17 0.71
CA MET A 22 -3.29 10.10 1.06
C MET A 22 -3.02 8.83 1.86
N THR A 23 -2.66 7.77 1.17
CA THR A 23 -2.27 6.50 1.79
C THR A 23 -0.76 6.46 2.05
N LEU A 24 -0.34 5.50 2.87
CA LEU A 24 1.04 5.38 3.33
C LEU A 24 2.11 5.43 2.22
N PRO A 25 1.93 4.78 1.05
CA PRO A 25 2.89 4.90 -0.06
C PRO A 25 3.05 6.35 -0.53
N LEU A 26 1.94 7.07 -0.73
CA LEU A 26 1.96 8.44 -1.24
C LEU A 26 2.54 9.43 -0.22
N ILE A 27 2.23 9.24 1.07
CA ILE A 27 2.78 10.06 2.16
C ILE A 27 4.31 9.93 2.17
N PHE A 28 4.83 8.70 2.15
CA PHE A 28 6.27 8.44 2.11
C PHE A 28 6.91 9.05 0.86
N SER A 29 6.33 8.80 -0.32
CA SER A 29 6.82 9.35 -1.58
C SER A 29 6.92 10.88 -1.55
N ASN A 30 5.90 11.57 -1.05
CA ASN A 30 5.89 13.04 -0.98
C ASN A 30 7.04 13.61 -0.11
N THR A 31 7.47 12.91 0.95
CA THR A 31 8.60 13.37 1.78
C THR A 31 9.97 13.03 1.21
N HIS A 32 10.04 12.14 0.20
CA HIS A 32 11.29 11.68 -0.42
C HIS A 32 11.47 12.17 -1.87
N MET A 33 10.56 13.00 -2.36
CA MET A 33 10.63 13.66 -3.67
C MET A 33 11.33 15.01 -3.61
N THR A 34 12.04 15.35 -4.68
CA THR A 34 12.49 16.72 -4.93
C THR A 34 11.30 17.68 -5.07
N LYS A 35 11.57 18.99 -4.95
CA LYS A 35 10.54 20.02 -5.15
C LYS A 35 9.88 19.93 -6.53
N SER A 36 10.63 19.55 -7.57
CA SER A 36 10.13 19.43 -8.95
C SER A 36 9.17 18.25 -9.09
N GLU A 37 9.56 17.09 -8.57
CA GLU A 37 8.72 15.87 -8.56
C GLU A 37 7.46 16.09 -7.75
N ASN A 38 7.56 16.71 -6.57
CA ASN A 38 6.39 17.04 -5.76
C ASN A 38 5.41 17.98 -6.47
N ARG A 39 5.90 18.96 -7.25
CA ARG A 39 5.03 19.81 -8.09
C ARG A 39 4.35 19.00 -9.19
N LYS A 40 5.08 18.10 -9.85
CA LYS A 40 4.54 17.20 -10.88
C LYS A 40 3.47 16.28 -10.29
N LEU A 41 3.74 15.65 -9.15
CA LEU A 41 2.80 14.78 -8.44
C LEU A 41 1.53 15.55 -8.07
N LYS A 42 1.64 16.75 -7.49
CA LYS A 42 0.48 17.61 -7.18
C LYS A 42 -0.36 17.94 -8.42
N LYS A 43 0.29 18.24 -9.55
CA LYS A 43 -0.42 18.48 -10.82
C LYS A 43 -1.20 17.25 -11.27
N LEU A 44 -0.62 16.06 -11.17
CA LEU A 44 -1.29 14.81 -11.52
C LEU A 44 -2.45 14.46 -10.57
N LEU A 45 -2.27 14.69 -9.26
CA LEU A 45 -3.32 14.52 -8.26
C LEU A 45 -4.49 15.50 -8.44
N GLY A 46 -4.20 16.72 -8.92
CA GLY A 46 -5.21 17.73 -9.22
C GLY A 46 -6.09 17.46 -10.45
N VAL A 47 -5.78 16.45 -11.26
CA VAL A 47 -6.59 16.10 -12.44
C VAL A 47 -7.97 15.58 -12.00
N LYS A 48 -9.05 16.29 -12.41
CA LYS A 48 -10.46 15.95 -12.08
C LYS A 48 -10.88 14.55 -12.55
N LYS A 49 -10.54 14.19 -13.79
CA LYS A 49 -10.80 12.85 -14.36
C LYS A 49 -9.47 12.15 -14.65
N LYS A 50 -8.95 11.42 -13.67
CA LYS A 50 -7.70 10.66 -13.82
C LYS A 50 -7.95 9.44 -14.73
N ASN A 51 -7.42 9.49 -15.94
CA ASN A 51 -7.41 8.34 -16.85
C ASN A 51 -6.30 7.35 -16.45
N ARG A 52 -6.23 6.20 -17.14
CA ARG A 52 -5.23 5.14 -16.86
C ARG A 52 -3.80 5.65 -16.93
N THR A 53 -3.49 6.55 -17.87
CA THR A 53 -2.15 7.13 -18.05
C THR A 53 -1.74 7.98 -16.85
N VAL A 54 -2.63 8.85 -16.35
CA VAL A 54 -2.35 9.67 -15.16
C VAL A 54 -2.13 8.79 -13.93
N ILE A 55 -2.92 7.73 -13.76
CA ILE A 55 -2.76 6.79 -12.65
C ILE A 55 -1.42 6.04 -12.76
N ALA A 56 -1.05 5.60 -13.96
CA ALA A 56 0.24 4.93 -14.18
C ALA A 56 1.43 5.85 -13.88
N GLN A 57 1.35 7.14 -14.25
CA GLN A 57 2.40 8.11 -13.91
C GLN A 57 2.50 8.34 -12.40
N ILE A 58 1.39 8.51 -11.70
CA ILE A 58 1.38 8.64 -10.23
C ILE A 58 1.99 7.39 -9.60
N ARG A 59 1.59 6.20 -10.07
CA ARG A 59 2.13 4.92 -9.60
C ARG A 59 3.64 4.86 -9.80
N GLY A 60 4.14 5.17 -11.00
CA GLY A 60 5.57 5.14 -11.30
C GLY A 60 6.37 6.06 -10.38
N MET A 61 5.87 7.28 -10.14
CA MET A 61 6.52 8.22 -9.21
C MET A 61 6.55 7.70 -7.75
N ILE A 62 5.49 6.99 -7.31
CA ILE A 62 5.45 6.37 -5.98
C ILE A 62 6.43 5.19 -5.89
N GLU A 63 6.56 4.43 -6.97
CA GLU A 63 7.47 3.28 -7.08
C GLU A 63 8.94 3.71 -7.10
N GLU A 64 9.28 4.71 -7.91
CA GLU A 64 10.63 5.30 -8.01
C GLU A 64 11.15 5.85 -6.66
N THR A 65 10.23 6.31 -5.80
CA THR A 65 10.58 6.85 -4.48
C THR A 65 10.61 5.79 -3.39
N GLY A 66 10.28 4.53 -3.69
CA GLY A 66 10.23 3.44 -2.71
C GLY A 66 9.00 3.48 -1.79
N GLY A 67 7.97 4.26 -2.12
CA GLY A 67 6.76 4.37 -1.29
C GLY A 67 5.99 3.05 -1.16
N ILE A 68 5.99 2.23 -2.22
CA ILE A 68 5.37 0.90 -2.19
C ILE A 68 6.15 -0.02 -1.25
N ASP A 69 7.48 -0.04 -1.35
CA ASP A 69 8.32 -0.92 -0.54
C ASP A 69 8.31 -0.49 0.94
N TYR A 70 8.25 0.82 1.20
CA TYR A 70 8.04 1.32 2.55
C TYR A 70 6.72 0.80 3.16
N ALA A 71 5.62 0.83 2.40
CA ALA A 71 4.34 0.33 2.88
C ALA A 71 4.37 -1.20 3.09
N ARG A 72 5.06 -1.97 2.24
CA ARG A 72 5.30 -3.41 2.44
C ARG A 72 6.10 -3.67 3.71
N LYS A 73 7.19 -2.94 3.92
CA LYS A 73 7.99 -3.05 5.15
C LYS A 73 7.15 -2.78 6.41
N LYS A 74 6.25 -1.78 6.36
CA LYS A 74 5.33 -1.51 7.47
C LYS A 74 4.31 -2.64 7.67
N LEU A 75 3.82 -3.27 6.60
CA LEU A 75 2.98 -4.47 6.71
C LEU A 75 3.71 -5.61 7.43
N ASP A 76 4.98 -5.86 7.07
CA ASP A 76 5.79 -6.91 7.70
C ASP A 76 6.09 -6.60 9.18
N GLU A 77 6.39 -5.33 9.50
CA GLU A 77 6.62 -4.85 10.87
C GLU A 77 5.39 -5.08 11.76
N PHE A 78 4.21 -4.65 11.32
CA PHE A 78 2.98 -4.85 12.08
C PHE A 78 2.56 -6.32 12.16
N SER A 79 2.81 -7.11 11.11
CA SER A 79 2.56 -8.56 11.12
C SER A 79 3.44 -9.26 12.16
N SER A 80 4.72 -8.90 12.23
CA SER A 80 5.66 -9.42 13.22
C SER A 80 5.27 -9.03 14.64
N HIS A 81 4.87 -7.77 14.86
CA HIS A 81 4.37 -7.32 16.17
C HIS A 81 3.10 -8.06 16.60
N ALA A 82 2.17 -8.34 15.68
CA ALA A 82 0.96 -9.08 15.97
C ALA A 82 1.28 -10.52 16.43
N LEU A 83 2.16 -11.23 15.70
CA LEU A 83 2.59 -12.58 16.07
C LEU A 83 3.31 -12.62 17.41
N HIS A 84 4.18 -11.62 17.67
CA HIS A 84 4.87 -11.50 18.95
C HIS A 84 3.90 -11.25 20.12
N THR A 85 2.89 -10.39 19.92
CA THR A 85 1.92 -10.05 20.96
C THR A 85 1.09 -11.26 21.41
N ILE A 86 0.77 -12.18 20.49
CA ILE A 86 0.01 -13.39 20.82
C ILE A 86 0.91 -14.57 21.28
N SER A 87 2.24 -14.40 21.29
CA SER A 87 3.15 -15.51 21.62
C SER A 87 3.04 -15.96 23.08
N ILE A 88 2.55 -15.08 23.97
CA ILE A 88 2.36 -15.36 25.40
C ILE A 88 1.27 -16.40 25.67
N TYR A 89 0.34 -16.60 24.72
CA TYR A 89 -0.74 -17.55 24.89
C TYR A 89 -0.26 -18.97 24.60
N PRO A 90 -0.78 -19.98 25.32
CA PRO A 90 -0.47 -21.38 25.03
C PRO A 90 -0.91 -21.77 23.63
N ASP A 91 -0.25 -22.78 23.07
CA ASP A 91 -0.59 -23.29 21.75
C ASP A 91 -2.01 -23.85 21.74
N SER A 92 -2.80 -23.39 20.78
CA SER A 92 -4.20 -23.74 20.62
C SER A 92 -4.65 -23.55 19.18
N PRO A 93 -5.74 -24.21 18.75
CA PRO A 93 -6.32 -23.98 17.43
C PRO A 93 -6.65 -22.50 17.17
N VAL A 94 -7.03 -21.76 18.22
CA VAL A 94 -7.35 -20.33 18.12
C VAL A 94 -6.10 -19.50 17.87
N LYS A 95 -5.02 -19.72 18.63
CA LYS A 95 -3.72 -19.05 18.41
C LYS A 95 -3.19 -19.31 17.00
N GLN A 96 -3.28 -20.55 16.54
CA GLN A 96 -2.87 -20.92 15.19
C GLN A 96 -3.71 -20.20 14.13
N SER A 97 -5.05 -20.17 14.29
CA SER A 97 -5.94 -19.48 13.36
C SER A 97 -5.64 -17.98 13.24
N LEU A 98 -5.27 -17.33 14.34
CA LEU A 98 -4.84 -15.93 14.33
C LEU A 98 -3.49 -15.74 13.62
N ALA A 99 -2.54 -16.64 13.84
CA ALA A 99 -1.25 -16.60 13.15
C ALA A 99 -1.41 -16.82 11.63
N ASP A 100 -2.27 -17.76 11.23
CA ASP A 100 -2.58 -18.04 9.83
C ASP A 100 -3.25 -16.84 9.15
N LEU A 101 -4.13 -16.13 9.86
CA LEU A 101 -4.75 -14.90 9.36
C LEU A 101 -3.71 -13.81 9.08
N VAL A 102 -2.71 -13.65 9.96
CA VAL A 102 -1.60 -12.70 9.76
C VAL A 102 -0.77 -13.09 8.54
N ALA A 103 -0.38 -14.36 8.43
CA ALA A 103 0.38 -14.88 7.30
C ALA A 103 -0.37 -14.70 5.97
N PHE A 104 -1.67 -15.01 5.95
CA PHE A 104 -2.54 -14.79 4.79
C PHE A 104 -2.64 -13.32 4.40
N ASN A 105 -2.68 -12.40 5.36
CA ASN A 105 -2.72 -10.96 5.07
C ASN A 105 -1.43 -10.46 4.40
N ALA A 106 -0.27 -10.95 4.84
CA ALA A 106 1.02 -10.60 4.23
C ALA A 106 1.18 -11.20 2.82
N SER A 107 0.69 -12.42 2.60
CA SER A 107 0.84 -13.14 1.32
C SER A 107 -0.11 -12.67 0.21
N ARG A 108 -1.16 -11.91 0.54
CA ARG A 108 -2.16 -11.37 -0.41
C ARG A 108 -1.60 -10.35 -1.41
N VAL A 109 -0.36 -9.91 -1.23
CA VAL A 109 0.27 -8.84 -2.02
C VAL A 109 1.06 -9.38 -3.24
N LYS A 110 1.01 -10.70 -3.50
CA LYS A 110 1.59 -11.32 -4.70
C LYS A 110 0.70 -11.19 -5.92
#